data_AF-A0A846DGM8-F1
#
_entry.id   AF-A0A846DGM8-F1
#
_cell.length_a   1.000
_cell.length_b   1.000
_cell.length_c   1.000
_cell.angle_alpha   90.00
_cell.angle_beta   90.00
_cell.angle_gamma   90.00
#
_symmetry.space_group_name_H-M   'P 1'
#
loop_
_entity.id
_entity.type
_entity.pdbx_description
1 polymer ?
#
loop_
_entity_poly.entity_id
_entity_poly.type
_entity_poly.pdbx_seq_one_letter_code
_entity_poly.pdbx_strand_id
1 'polypeptide(L)'
;MELVGTKEAAYLLGICCQRVRQLLKEGRIKGAEKLGRFWQIPLHKGMPKVEKRTRGPAGSWRKRQPQTFNYITVNRKKIAQNKKEGNSLEKVLSVKRGKNKTVSKCHYVEINGPSRLVYQPNSPLHCGATVWIEADPSVELITGVFATMKQSRDILVAGELRAT
;
A
#
# COMPACT_ATOMS: atom_id res chain seq x y z
N MET A 1 0.91 -2.82 28.79
CA MET A 1 1.83 -3.29 27.73
C MET A 1 0.96 -3.75 26.58
N GLU A 2 1.07 -3.15 25.40
CA GLU A 2 0.26 -3.54 24.25
C GLU A 2 0.81 -4.85 23.66
N LEU A 3 -0.07 -5.83 23.44
CA LEU A 3 0.27 -7.16 22.92
C LEU A 3 -0.36 -7.31 21.54
N VAL A 4 0.41 -7.80 20.59
CA VAL A 4 -0.05 -8.03 19.22
C VAL A 4 0.16 -9.47 18.79
N GLY A 5 -0.65 -9.90 17.82
CA GLY A 5 -0.48 -11.20 17.17
C GLY A 5 0.60 -11.18 16.09
N THR A 6 0.94 -12.36 15.55
CA THR A 6 1.97 -12.50 14.50
C THR A 6 1.69 -11.68 13.24
N LYS A 7 0.42 -11.57 12.82
CA LYS A 7 0.04 -10.82 11.61
C LYS A 7 0.31 -9.33 11.77
N GLU A 8 -0.04 -8.79 12.93
CA GLU A 8 0.15 -7.38 13.25
C GLU A 8 1.62 -7.07 13.51
N ALA A 9 2.35 -7.96 14.18
CA ALA A 9 3.80 -7.84 14.28
C ALA A 9 4.50 -7.88 12.91
N ALA A 10 4.05 -8.72 11.98
CA ALA A 10 4.58 -8.78 10.61
C ALA A 10 4.39 -7.46 9.87
N TYR A 11 3.20 -6.87 10.03
CA TYR A 11 2.88 -5.57 9.48
C TYR A 11 3.79 -4.46 10.05
N LEU A 12 3.94 -4.39 11.39
CA LEU A 12 4.79 -3.40 12.04
C LEU A 12 6.26 -3.54 11.62
N LEU A 13 6.75 -4.78 11.55
CA LEU A 13 8.13 -5.08 11.17
C LEU A 13 8.38 -4.99 9.65
N GLY A 14 7.35 -4.84 8.81
CA GLY A 14 7.51 -4.77 7.36
C GLY A 14 8.10 -6.05 6.74
N ILE A 15 7.82 -7.21 7.32
CA ILE A 15 8.31 -8.53 6.86
C ILE A 15 7.16 -9.52 6.78
N CYS A 16 7.34 -10.60 6.02
CA CYS A 16 6.28 -11.61 5.89
C CYS A 16 6.00 -12.33 7.22
N CYS A 17 4.77 -12.82 7.39
CA CYS A 17 4.36 -13.56 8.60
C CYS A 17 5.25 -14.78 8.87
N GLN A 18 5.71 -15.47 7.82
CA GLN A 18 6.62 -16.60 7.94
C GLN A 18 7.96 -16.19 8.56
N ARG A 19 8.50 -15.04 8.15
CA ARG A 19 9.73 -14.50 8.73
C ARG A 19 9.55 -14.13 10.20
N VAL A 20 8.40 -13.57 10.58
CA VAL A 20 8.09 -13.32 12.01
C VAL A 20 8.04 -14.63 12.79
N ARG A 21 7.35 -15.66 12.29
CA ARG A 21 7.32 -16.99 12.95
C ARG A 21 8.70 -17.58 13.10
N GLN A 22 9.58 -17.40 12.12
CA GLN A 22 10.97 -17.82 12.23
C GLN A 22 11.69 -17.06 13.35
N LEU A 23 11.57 -15.73 13.40
CA LEU A 23 12.17 -14.93 14.47
C LEU A 23 11.66 -15.33 15.87
N LEU A 24 10.38 -15.68 15.99
CA LEU A 24 9.77 -16.17 17.23
C LEU A 24 10.34 -17.54 17.64
N LYS A 25 10.44 -18.48 16.70
CA LYS A 25 11.06 -19.80 16.94
C LYS A 25 12.53 -19.67 17.35
N GLU A 26 13.25 -18.69 16.79
CA GLU A 26 14.63 -18.39 17.14
C GLU A 26 14.77 -17.63 18.48
N GLY A 27 13.66 -17.29 19.16
CA GLY A 27 13.69 -16.53 20.42
C GLY A 27 14.10 -15.07 20.27
N ARG A 28 14.06 -14.52 19.04
CA ARG A 28 14.65 -13.21 18.72
C ARG A 28 13.72 -12.03 18.89
N ILE A 29 12.44 -12.27 19.15
CA ILE A 29 11.48 -11.20 19.45
C ILE A 29 11.35 -11.13 20.97
N LYS A 30 11.87 -10.06 21.56
CA LYS A 30 12.01 -9.93 23.02
C LYS A 30 10.63 -9.97 23.70
N GLY A 31 10.52 -10.83 24.71
CA GLY A 31 9.31 -10.97 25.53
C GLY A 31 8.12 -11.62 24.81
N ALA A 32 8.32 -12.15 23.60
CA ALA A 32 7.26 -12.86 22.92
C ALA A 32 7.02 -14.23 23.56
N GLU A 33 5.76 -14.52 23.85
CA GLU A 33 5.34 -15.76 24.51
C GLU A 33 4.24 -16.46 23.73
N LYS A 34 4.11 -17.76 23.94
CA LYS A 34 3.13 -18.59 23.25
C LYS A 34 1.97 -18.90 24.19
N LEU A 35 0.82 -18.29 23.93
CA LEU A 35 -0.42 -18.54 24.66
C LEU A 35 -1.28 -19.52 23.85
N GLY A 36 -1.18 -20.81 24.22
CA GLY A 36 -1.82 -21.90 23.48
C GLY A 36 -1.32 -22.00 22.04
N ARG A 37 -2.19 -21.67 21.07
CA ARG A 37 -1.87 -21.71 19.63
C ARG A 37 -1.34 -20.38 19.08
N PHE A 38 -1.45 -19.30 19.83
CA PHE A 38 -1.13 -17.95 19.35
C PHE A 38 0.14 -17.41 20.01
N TRP A 39 0.85 -16.57 19.29
CA TRP A 39 1.96 -15.80 19.85
C TRP A 39 1.45 -14.45 20.34
N GLN A 40 1.79 -14.11 21.57
CA GLN A 40 1.64 -12.77 22.13
C GLN A 40 2.99 -12.07 22.02
N ILE A 41 3.01 -10.93 21.32
CA ILE A 41 4.24 -10.20 21.03
C ILE A 41 4.11 -8.82 21.67
N PRO A 42 4.95 -8.48 22.67
CA PRO A 42 4.88 -7.19 23.32
C PRO A 42 5.45 -6.09 22.43
N LEU A 43 4.77 -4.95 22.45
CA LEU A 43 5.24 -3.73 21.81
C LEU A 43 6.05 -2.88 22.80
N HIS A 44 7.24 -2.48 22.37
CA HIS A 44 8.07 -1.49 23.05
C HIS A 44 8.06 -0.21 22.22
N LYS A 45 7.44 0.87 22.75
CA LYS A 45 7.21 2.12 22.00
C LYS A 45 6.50 1.87 20.66
N GLY A 46 5.47 1.02 20.67
CA GLY A 46 4.66 0.68 19.50
C GLY A 46 5.31 -0.29 18.49
N MET A 47 6.48 -0.88 18.81
CA MET A 47 7.19 -1.77 17.89
C MET A 47 7.63 -3.07 18.56
N PRO A 48 7.57 -4.23 17.85
CA PRO A 48 8.22 -5.45 18.32
C PRO A 48 9.73 -5.27 18.34
N LYS A 49 10.39 -5.67 19.44
CA LYS A 49 11.84 -5.55 19.58
C LYS A 49 12.53 -6.83 19.12
N VAL A 50 13.14 -6.79 17.93
CA VAL A 50 13.88 -7.93 17.35
C VAL A 50 15.37 -7.79 17.64
N GLU A 51 15.97 -8.82 18.22
CA GLU A 51 17.40 -8.90 18.50
C GLU A 51 18.20 -9.24 17.23
N LYS A 52 19.31 -8.51 17.02
CA LYS A 52 20.21 -8.74 15.88
C LYS A 52 21.07 -9.97 16.15
N ARG A 53 21.38 -10.72 15.09
CA ARG A 53 22.49 -11.68 15.15
C ARG A 53 23.81 -10.95 14.92
N THR A 54 24.88 -11.52 15.46
CA THR A 54 26.26 -11.05 15.26
C THR A 54 26.81 -11.46 13.89
N ARG A 55 26.38 -12.61 13.36
CA ARG A 55 26.84 -13.15 12.06
C ARG A 55 25.72 -13.14 11.01
N GLY A 56 26.13 -12.95 9.76
CA GLY A 56 25.27 -12.98 8.58
C GLY A 56 24.66 -11.63 8.18
N PRO A 57 23.82 -11.61 7.14
CA PRO A 57 23.22 -10.38 6.63
C PRO A 57 22.36 -9.66 7.68
N ALA A 58 22.37 -8.34 7.62
CA ALA A 58 21.51 -7.52 8.46
C ALA A 58 20.02 -7.82 8.17
N GLY A 59 19.19 -7.71 9.21
CA GLY A 59 17.75 -7.84 9.07
C GLY A 59 17.12 -6.71 8.26
N SER A 60 16.18 -7.06 7.38
CA SER A 60 15.39 -6.10 6.59
C SER A 60 14.17 -5.52 7.32
N TRP A 61 13.92 -5.91 8.58
CA TRP A 61 12.75 -5.46 9.32
C TRP A 61 12.85 -4.00 9.79
N ARG A 62 11.69 -3.34 9.86
CA ARG A 62 11.56 -1.96 10.36
C ARG A 62 11.87 -1.91 11.86
N LYS A 63 12.56 -0.84 12.27
CA LYS A 63 12.90 -0.56 13.68
C LYS A 63 12.01 0.50 14.32
N ARG A 64 11.29 1.26 13.50
CA ARG A 64 10.38 2.34 13.89
C ARG A 64 9.10 2.17 13.10
N GLN A 65 7.98 2.60 13.66
CA GLN A 65 6.73 2.68 12.90
C GLN A 65 6.94 3.64 11.72
N PRO A 66 6.44 3.29 10.51
CA PRO A 66 6.45 4.21 9.39
C PRO A 66 5.63 5.46 9.77
N GLN A 67 6.26 6.63 9.66
CA GLN A 67 5.66 7.92 10.02
C GLN A 67 4.59 8.36 9.02
N THR A 68 4.60 7.77 7.82
CA THR A 68 3.59 7.96 6.77
C THR A 68 3.50 6.71 5.93
N PHE A 69 2.36 6.49 5.29
CA PHE A 69 2.17 5.46 4.27
C PHE A 69 1.85 6.10 2.92
N ASN A 70 2.05 5.34 1.86
CA ASN A 70 1.44 5.62 0.58
C ASN A 70 0.00 5.08 0.61
N TYR A 71 -0.97 5.88 0.17
CA TYR A 71 -2.37 5.49 0.14
C TYR A 71 -2.87 5.46 -1.30
N ILE A 72 -3.52 4.36 -1.68
CA ILE A 72 -4.18 4.20 -2.96
C ILE A 72 -5.67 4.06 -2.69
N THR A 73 -6.45 4.95 -3.28
CA THR A 73 -7.89 5.05 -3.07
C THR A 73 -8.63 5.01 -4.39
N VAL A 74 -9.88 4.55 -4.34
CA VAL A 74 -10.75 4.43 -5.51
C VAL A 74 -11.87 5.47 -5.40
N ASN A 75 -12.03 6.29 -6.43
CA ASN A 75 -13.10 7.28 -6.47
C ASN A 75 -14.40 6.66 -7.00
N ARG A 76 -15.25 6.18 -6.08
CA ARG A 76 -16.55 5.57 -6.39
C ARG A 76 -17.49 6.51 -7.16
N LYS A 77 -17.49 7.82 -6.84
CA LYS A 77 -18.36 8.79 -7.52
C LYS A 77 -18.01 8.89 -9.01
N LYS A 78 -16.70 8.91 -9.30
CA LYS A 78 -16.18 8.97 -10.67
C LYS A 78 -16.44 7.69 -11.46
N ILE A 79 -16.36 6.52 -10.81
CA ILE A 79 -16.80 5.25 -11.43
C ILE A 79 -18.29 5.32 -11.82
N ALA A 80 -19.15 5.80 -10.93
CA ALA A 80 -20.58 5.92 -11.20
C ALA A 80 -20.86 6.91 -12.33
N GLN A 81 -20.12 8.02 -12.41
CA GLN A 81 -20.20 8.99 -13.49
C GLN A 81 -19.75 8.38 -14.83
N ASN A 82 -18.59 7.73 -14.88
CA ASN A 82 -18.08 7.07 -16.08
C ASN A 82 -19.07 6.04 -16.66
N LYS A 83 -19.79 5.34 -15.78
CA LYS A 83 -20.85 4.39 -16.16
C LYS A 83 -22.07 5.09 -16.78
N LYS A 84 -22.45 6.27 -16.28
CA LYS A 84 -23.59 7.05 -16.81
C LYS A 84 -23.28 7.68 -18.16
N GLU A 85 -22.06 8.18 -18.34
CA GLU A 85 -21.62 8.87 -19.56
C GLU A 85 -21.28 7.93 -20.74
N GLY A 86 -21.49 6.62 -20.60
CA GLY A 86 -21.33 5.66 -21.69
C GLY A 86 -19.87 5.42 -22.09
N ASN A 87 -19.06 4.94 -21.14
CA ASN A 87 -17.64 4.57 -21.31
C ASN A 87 -16.63 5.73 -21.31
N SER A 88 -16.85 6.73 -20.45
CA SER A 88 -15.79 7.70 -20.14
C SER A 88 -14.62 7.00 -19.44
N LEU A 89 -13.41 7.17 -19.99
CA LEU A 89 -12.16 6.62 -19.43
C LEU A 89 -11.49 7.61 -18.50
N GLU A 90 -12.25 8.24 -17.60
CA GLU A 90 -11.63 9.14 -16.63
C GLU A 90 -10.89 8.35 -15.53
N LYS A 91 -9.78 8.89 -15.04
CA LYS A 91 -8.96 8.32 -13.96
C LYS A 91 -9.71 8.19 -12.64
N VAL A 92 -9.89 6.97 -12.16
CA VAL A 92 -10.64 6.68 -10.93
C VAL A 92 -9.76 6.37 -9.72
N LEU A 93 -8.47 6.05 -9.94
CA LEU A 93 -7.53 5.75 -8.86
C LEU A 93 -6.80 7.02 -8.44
N SER A 94 -6.57 7.19 -7.14
CA SER A 94 -5.76 8.26 -6.57
C SER A 94 -4.66 7.69 -5.69
N VAL A 95 -3.41 8.03 -6.01
CA VAL A 95 -2.21 7.62 -5.27
C VAL A 95 -1.66 8.83 -4.52
N LYS A 96 -1.69 8.76 -3.19
CA LYS A 96 -1.07 9.74 -2.30
C LYS A 96 0.23 9.18 -1.76
N ARG A 97 1.36 9.87 -1.98
CA ARG A 97 2.69 9.39 -1.54
C ARG A 97 3.15 10.08 -0.25
N GLY A 98 3.22 9.34 0.85
CA GLY A 98 3.81 9.77 2.12
C GLY A 98 3.32 11.12 2.67
N LYS A 99 4.26 11.94 3.19
CA LYS A 99 4.00 13.30 3.70
C LYS A 99 3.68 14.31 2.61
N ASN A 100 4.08 14.04 1.36
CA ASN A 100 3.82 14.95 0.26
C ASN A 100 2.33 14.88 -0.11
N LYS A 101 1.68 16.04 -0.22
CA LYS A 101 0.27 16.13 -0.62
C LYS A 101 0.07 15.82 -2.12
N THR A 102 1.10 15.40 -2.84
CA THR A 102 1.00 15.06 -4.26
C THR A 102 0.10 13.84 -4.43
N VAL A 103 -1.02 14.06 -5.12
CA VAL A 103 -1.98 13.01 -5.48
C VAL A 103 -1.94 12.81 -6.98
N SER A 104 -1.51 11.63 -7.41
CA SER A 104 -1.54 11.25 -8.83
C SER A 104 -2.83 10.50 -9.14
N LYS A 105 -3.55 10.96 -10.17
CA LYS A 105 -4.75 10.26 -10.69
C LYS A 105 -4.35 9.34 -11.85
N CYS A 106 -4.79 8.09 -11.82
CA CYS A 106 -4.38 7.07 -12.78
C CYS A 106 -5.51 6.06 -13.08
N HIS A 107 -5.28 5.22 -14.08
CA HIS A 107 -6.15 4.10 -14.43
C HIS A 107 -5.73 2.80 -13.73
N TYR A 108 -4.42 2.60 -13.56
CA TYR A 108 -3.86 1.46 -12.85
C TYR A 108 -2.66 1.89 -11.99
N VAL A 109 -2.36 1.07 -11.00
CA VAL A 109 -1.19 1.21 -10.13
C VAL A 109 -0.55 -0.16 -9.97
N GLU A 110 0.71 -0.30 -10.33
CA GLU A 110 1.52 -1.47 -9.98
C GLU A 110 2.24 -1.20 -8.65
N ILE A 111 2.24 -2.20 -7.78
CA ILE A 111 2.75 -2.10 -6.41
C ILE A 111 3.87 -3.10 -6.22
N ASN A 112 5.11 -2.61 -6.27
CA ASN A 112 6.30 -3.46 -6.20
C ASN A 112 6.79 -3.57 -4.75
N GLY A 113 6.04 -4.28 -3.92
CA GLY A 113 6.44 -4.60 -2.55
C GLY A 113 5.30 -4.73 -1.55
N PRO A 114 5.61 -4.74 -0.24
CA PRO A 114 4.63 -4.94 0.81
C PRO A 114 3.51 -3.89 0.77
N SER A 115 2.28 -4.37 0.58
CA SER A 115 1.08 -3.55 0.58
C SER A 115 -0.09 -4.30 1.20
N ARG A 116 -1.11 -3.55 1.63
CA ARG A 116 -2.27 -4.10 2.33
C ARG A 116 -3.53 -3.37 1.92
N LEU A 117 -4.58 -4.15 1.59
CA LEU A 117 -5.95 -3.63 1.50
C LEU A 117 -6.53 -3.51 2.91
N VAL A 118 -6.98 -2.31 3.25
CA VAL A 118 -7.52 -1.94 4.56
C VAL A 118 -8.97 -1.51 4.40
N TYR A 119 -9.84 -2.01 5.28
CA TYR A 119 -11.20 -1.52 5.47
C TYR A 119 -11.34 -1.00 6.90
N GLN A 120 -11.71 0.26 7.05
CA GLN A 120 -11.88 0.92 8.33
C GLN A 120 -13.03 1.95 8.27
N PRO A 121 -14.27 1.54 8.60
CA PRO A 121 -15.44 2.41 8.49
C PRO A 121 -15.49 3.50 9.57
N ASN A 122 -15.01 3.19 10.77
CA ASN A 122 -15.10 4.08 11.93
C ASN A 122 -13.96 5.11 12.01
N SER A 123 -12.96 4.99 11.15
CA SER A 123 -11.84 5.93 11.05
C SER A 123 -11.40 6.02 9.60
N PRO A 124 -12.19 6.70 8.75
CA PRO A 124 -11.88 6.84 7.33
C PRO A 124 -10.64 7.72 7.14
N LEU A 125 -10.01 7.61 5.97
CA LEU A 125 -9.01 8.57 5.54
C LEU A 125 -9.63 9.97 5.43
N HIS A 126 -8.80 11.02 5.48
CA HIS A 126 -9.25 12.41 5.37
C HIS A 126 -10.11 12.70 4.13
N CYS A 127 -9.93 11.94 3.04
CA CYS A 127 -10.76 12.03 1.83
C CYS A 127 -12.13 11.33 1.94
N GLY A 128 -12.47 10.75 3.09
CA GLY A 128 -13.69 9.98 3.33
C GLY A 128 -13.63 8.52 2.86
N ALA A 129 -12.48 8.05 2.35
CA ALA A 129 -12.32 6.66 1.94
C ALA A 129 -12.29 5.73 3.18
N THR A 130 -13.17 4.73 3.18
CA THR A 130 -13.24 3.67 4.20
C THR A 130 -12.51 2.40 3.77
N VAL A 131 -12.23 2.25 2.47
CA VAL A 131 -11.40 1.18 1.91
C VAL A 131 -10.25 1.80 1.12
N TRP A 132 -9.03 1.34 1.37
CA TRP A 132 -7.83 1.79 0.66
C TRP A 132 -6.76 0.72 0.64
N ILE A 133 -5.80 0.85 -0.26
CA ILE A 133 -4.54 0.12 -0.15
C ILE A 133 -3.51 1.04 0.50
N GLU A 134 -2.79 0.54 1.49
CA GLU A 134 -1.61 1.19 2.04
C GLU A 134 -0.35 0.43 1.63
N ALA A 135 0.70 1.18 1.32
CA ALA A 135 2.01 0.64 1.00
C ALA A 135 3.09 1.42 1.76
N ASP A 136 4.22 0.76 2.01
CA ASP A 136 5.39 1.40 2.61
C ASP A 136 5.85 2.61 1.80
N PRO A 137 6.38 3.67 2.45
CA PRO A 137 6.97 4.81 1.74
C PRO A 137 8.07 4.43 0.75
N SER A 138 8.83 3.37 1.05
CA SER A 138 9.92 2.87 0.22
C SER A 138 9.45 1.94 -0.90
N VAL A 139 8.18 1.58 -0.95
CA VAL A 139 7.63 0.73 -2.01
C VAL A 139 7.46 1.56 -3.27
N GLU A 140 7.98 1.04 -4.37
CA GLU A 140 7.81 1.62 -5.69
C GLU A 140 6.35 1.46 -6.16
N LEU A 141 5.77 2.58 -6.61
CA LEU A 141 4.42 2.65 -7.12
C LEU A 141 4.45 3.21 -8.53
N ILE A 142 4.16 2.37 -9.52
CA ILE A 142 4.12 2.75 -10.94
C ILE A 142 2.66 3.08 -11.28
N THR A 143 2.40 4.35 -11.59
CA THR A 143 1.05 4.82 -11.96
C THR A 143 0.96 4.95 -13.47
N GLY A 144 -0.08 4.39 -14.07
CA GLY A 144 -0.26 4.49 -15.52
C GLY A 144 -1.66 4.87 -15.95
N VAL A 145 -1.76 5.26 -17.22
CA VAL A 145 -2.99 5.64 -17.89
C VAL A 145 -3.11 4.81 -19.17
N PHE A 146 -4.27 4.19 -19.40
CA PHE A 146 -4.59 3.67 -20.73
C PHE A 146 -4.48 4.77 -21.79
N ALA A 147 -3.90 4.43 -22.94
CA ALA A 147 -3.88 5.31 -24.11
C ALA A 147 -5.33 5.53 -24.56
N THR A 148 -5.79 6.77 -24.58
CA THR A 148 -7.09 7.10 -25.17
C THR A 148 -7.01 6.93 -26.68
N MET A 149 -7.86 6.08 -27.26
CA MET A 149 -8.05 5.97 -28.73
C MET A 149 -8.59 7.26 -29.40
N LYS A 150 -8.57 8.41 -28.72
CA LYS A 150 -8.89 9.70 -29.33
C LYS A 150 -7.75 10.28 -30.17
N GLN A 151 -6.50 9.88 -29.90
CA GLN A 151 -5.35 10.44 -30.63
C GLN A 151 -5.19 9.89 -32.06
N SER A 152 -5.84 8.77 -32.39
CA SER A 152 -5.79 8.16 -33.72
C SER A 152 -6.74 8.82 -34.72
N ARG A 153 -7.81 9.49 -34.25
CA ARG A 153 -8.77 10.19 -35.12
C ARG A 153 -8.25 11.55 -35.59
N ASP A 154 -7.49 12.26 -34.76
CA ASP A 154 -6.92 13.57 -35.13
C ASP A 154 -5.79 13.43 -36.17
N ILE A 155 -5.07 12.29 -36.18
CA ILE A 155 -4.02 12.00 -37.17
C ILE A 155 -4.62 11.67 -38.55
N LEU A 156 -5.77 11.01 -38.61
CA LEU A 156 -6.46 10.70 -39.88
C LEU A 156 -7.08 11.96 -40.51
N VAL A 157 -7.69 12.84 -39.70
CA VAL A 157 -8.27 14.11 -40.19
C VAL A 157 -7.19 15.10 -40.67
N ALA A 158 -6.02 15.12 -40.04
CA ALA A 158 -4.90 15.98 -40.46
C ALA A 158 -4.19 15.50 -41.75
N GLY A 159 -4.34 14.21 -42.11
CA GLY A 159 -3.81 13.65 -43.36
C GLY A 159 -4.67 13.96 -44.58
N GLU A 160 -6.00 14.07 -44.43
CA GLU A 160 -6.93 14.39 -45.52
C GLU A 160 -6.92 15.88 -45.90
N LEU A 161 -6.64 16.79 -44.96
CA LEU A 161 -6.55 18.24 -45.21
C LEU A 161 -5.25 18.69 -45.90
N ARG A 162 -4.32 17.78 -46.20
CA ARG A 162 -3.06 18.07 -46.90
C ARG A 162 -3.01 17.51 -48.33
N ALA A 163 -4.10 16.91 -48.80
CA ALA A 163 -4.19 16.25 -50.11
C ALA A 163 -5.09 17.00 -51.12
N THR A 164 -5.40 18.27 -50.87
CA THR A 164 -6.10 19.19 -51.80
C THR A 164 -5.24 20.41 -52.05
#